data_AF-A0A955ZB21-F1
#
_entry.id   AF-A0A955ZB21-F1
#
_cell.length_a   1.000
_cell.length_b   1.000
_cell.length_c   1.000
_cell.angle_alpha   90.00
_cell.angle_beta   90.00
_cell.angle_gamma   90.00
#
_symmetry.space_group_name_H-M   'P 1'
#
loop_
_entity.id
_entity.type
_entity.pdbx_description
1 polymer ?
#
loop_
_entity_poly.entity_id
_entity_poly.type
_entity_poly.pdbx_seq_one_letter_code
_entity_poly.pdbx_strand_id
1 'polypeptide(L)'
;MHRHLRTFVALSTLGAASLLASPAAAAPPSWGALPAGAFTAPPEKIPASIGAAERVAGFWAVVPRHSGSRPFAMIVASAESAKALRSGEGFNMPDGGVCFATRDRSGGDELELGWDHGMSGTERLWPKTADNPRGGVAAVHTERVVPTADGATLEIVDMFVDPASLGARLIQRTSMPFKLVGSALGGVKVYAAREESPGAKRVHWLVHRPLRTHAIPLNTSLVVWRPGSVDHSNECDHIHVTTETGAGHGESAVVQATVLLDARTPKASAPPEGAPKQKTPKKKSPFGLMGKLLGKPSAVLEPATERDEHEARARQMEISVSASMTTRDKEPMLSVSFGWSSRDKVVRGAMLDGE
;
A
#
# COMPACT_ATOMS: atom_id res chain seq x y z
N MET A 1 63.23 -6.15 45.83
CA MET A 1 62.91 -5.14 44.81
C MET A 1 62.82 -5.83 43.45
N HIS A 2 61.63 -6.31 43.08
CA HIS A 2 61.39 -6.96 41.77
C HIS A 2 60.36 -6.15 41.00
N ARG A 3 60.77 -5.60 39.85
CA ARG A 3 59.90 -4.95 38.88
C ARG A 3 59.39 -6.03 37.92
N HIS A 4 58.08 -6.30 37.94
CA HIS A 4 57.43 -7.09 36.90
C HIS A 4 57.02 -6.19 35.74
N LEU A 5 57.67 -6.39 34.60
CA LEU A 5 57.33 -5.81 33.31
C LEU A 5 56.11 -6.57 32.75
N ARG A 6 54.98 -5.89 32.55
CA ARG A 6 53.80 -6.44 31.86
C ARG A 6 53.73 -5.83 30.46
N THR A 7 54.07 -6.65 29.47
CA THR A 7 53.95 -6.33 28.05
C THR A 7 52.50 -6.54 27.60
N PHE A 8 51.79 -5.46 27.24
CA PHE A 8 50.50 -5.55 26.56
C PHE A 8 50.74 -5.58 25.05
N VAL A 9 50.38 -6.69 24.40
CA VAL A 9 50.34 -6.80 22.94
C VAL A 9 48.95 -6.37 22.48
N ALA A 10 48.84 -5.15 21.95
CA ALA A 10 47.63 -4.67 21.29
C ALA A 10 47.60 -5.22 19.85
N LEU A 11 46.73 -6.21 19.61
CA LEU A 11 46.51 -6.79 18.28
C LEU A 11 45.50 -5.92 17.52
N SER A 12 46.00 -4.94 16.76
CA SER A 12 45.19 -4.06 15.92
C SER A 12 44.77 -4.78 14.65
N THR A 13 43.62 -5.44 14.65
CA THR A 13 42.99 -5.93 13.41
C THR A 13 42.44 -4.76 12.62
N LEU A 14 43.23 -4.28 11.65
CA LEU A 14 42.78 -3.39 10.57
C LEU A 14 41.76 -4.15 9.70
N GLY A 15 40.49 -4.10 10.10
CA GLY A 15 39.38 -4.51 9.25
C GLY A 15 39.30 -3.54 8.08
N ALA A 16 39.62 -4.00 6.87
CA ALA A 16 39.40 -3.26 5.65
C ALA A 16 37.90 -2.99 5.52
N ALA A 17 37.47 -1.80 5.92
CA ALA A 17 36.13 -1.31 5.63
C ALA A 17 36.04 -1.17 4.11
N SER A 18 35.45 -2.17 3.46
CA SER A 18 35.05 -2.06 2.06
C SER A 18 34.05 -0.91 1.97
N LEU A 19 34.55 0.27 1.64
CA LEU A 19 33.76 1.41 1.17
C LEU A 19 33.10 0.93 -0.12
N LEU A 20 31.93 0.31 0.01
CA LEU A 20 31.05 0.04 -1.12
C LEU A 20 30.78 1.39 -1.75
N ALA A 21 31.37 1.62 -2.93
CA ALA A 21 31.13 2.82 -3.70
C ALA A 21 29.62 2.89 -3.93
N SER A 22 28.97 3.87 -3.29
CA SER A 22 27.58 4.17 -3.57
C SER A 22 27.49 4.43 -5.08
N PRO A 23 26.56 3.77 -5.80
CA PRO A 23 26.36 4.06 -7.21
C PRO A 23 26.21 5.58 -7.35
N ALA A 24 26.92 6.16 -8.32
CA ALA A 24 26.85 7.59 -8.57
C ALA A 24 25.38 8.01 -8.64
N ALA A 25 24.98 8.95 -7.79
CA ALA A 25 23.60 9.41 -7.74
C ALA A 25 23.21 9.88 -9.14
N ALA A 26 22.14 9.29 -9.69
CA ALA A 26 21.58 9.77 -10.94
C ALA A 26 21.26 11.27 -10.79
N ALA A 27 21.50 12.05 -11.86
CA ALA A 27 21.14 13.46 -11.83
C ALA A 27 19.65 13.60 -11.49
N PRO A 28 19.27 14.54 -10.60
CA PRO A 28 17.87 14.75 -10.27
C PRO A 28 17.08 15.11 -11.54
N PRO A 29 15.81 14.68 -11.63
CA PRO A 29 14.97 15.02 -12.78
C PRO A 29 14.80 16.55 -12.88
N SER A 30 14.89 17.10 -14.08
CA SER A 30 14.52 18.50 -14.31
C SER A 30 12.99 18.64 -14.41
N TRP A 31 12.46 19.77 -13.95
CA TRP A 31 11.04 20.12 -14.08
C TRP A 31 10.57 20.01 -15.54
N GLY A 32 11.36 20.59 -16.47
CA GLY A 32 11.09 20.55 -17.91
C GLY A 32 10.90 19.14 -18.49
N ALA A 33 11.51 18.12 -17.87
CA ALA A 33 11.47 16.73 -18.33
C ALA A 33 10.34 15.90 -17.70
N LEU A 34 9.58 16.45 -16.76
CA LEU A 34 8.40 15.78 -16.20
C LEU A 34 7.20 15.88 -17.16
N PRO A 35 6.40 14.81 -17.30
CA PRO A 35 5.13 14.88 -18.02
C PRO A 35 4.20 15.89 -17.34
N ALA A 36 3.50 16.67 -18.16
CA ALA A 36 2.50 17.63 -17.69
C ALA A 36 1.10 16.99 -17.63
N GLY A 37 0.35 17.30 -16.58
CA GLY A 37 -1.06 16.94 -16.45
C GLY A 37 -1.75 17.81 -15.41
N ALA A 38 -3.05 17.64 -15.23
CA ALA A 38 -3.79 18.26 -14.15
C ALA A 38 -4.89 17.32 -13.65
N PHE A 39 -5.20 17.42 -12.36
CA PHE A 39 -6.41 16.84 -11.79
C PHE A 39 -7.44 17.94 -11.61
N THR A 40 -8.67 17.65 -12.03
CA THR A 40 -9.80 18.54 -11.82
C THR A 40 -10.40 18.26 -10.45
N ALA A 41 -10.79 19.32 -9.74
CA ALA A 41 -11.52 19.16 -8.49
C ALA A 41 -12.89 18.50 -8.77
N PRO A 42 -13.36 17.59 -7.89
CA PRO A 42 -14.69 17.03 -8.03
C PRO A 42 -15.76 18.14 -7.82
N PRO A 43 -16.94 18.01 -8.43
CA PRO A 43 -18.04 18.93 -8.21
C PRO A 43 -18.55 18.84 -6.77
N GLU A 44 -19.02 19.98 -6.25
CA GLU A 44 -19.45 20.09 -4.86
C GLU A 44 -20.82 19.45 -4.58
N LYS A 45 -21.71 19.44 -5.57
CA LYS A 45 -23.11 19.03 -5.37
C LYS A 45 -23.30 17.52 -5.41
N ILE A 46 -23.57 16.93 -4.24
CA ILE A 46 -23.95 15.52 -4.10
C ILE A 46 -25.45 15.35 -4.46
N PRO A 47 -25.82 14.44 -5.37
CA PRO A 47 -27.22 14.17 -5.68
C PRO A 47 -27.92 13.45 -4.52
N ALA A 48 -29.24 13.65 -4.40
CA ALA A 48 -30.02 13.03 -3.31
C ALA A 48 -30.17 11.51 -3.46
N SER A 49 -30.14 10.99 -4.69
CA SER A 49 -30.20 9.56 -5.00
C SER A 49 -29.53 9.27 -6.35
N ILE A 50 -29.10 8.03 -6.54
CA ILE A 50 -28.63 7.50 -7.83
C ILE A 50 -29.52 6.31 -8.20
N GLY A 51 -29.95 6.22 -9.46
CA GLY A 51 -30.83 5.12 -9.88
C GLY A 51 -30.12 3.77 -9.88
N ALA A 52 -30.84 2.70 -9.52
CA ALA A 52 -30.31 1.33 -9.51
C ALA A 52 -29.92 0.81 -10.91
N ALA A 53 -30.16 1.55 -12.00
CA ALA A 53 -29.68 1.22 -13.34
C ALA A 53 -28.39 1.96 -13.73
N GLU A 54 -28.02 3.02 -13.01
CA GLU A 54 -26.81 3.80 -13.29
C GLU A 54 -25.58 3.02 -12.82
N ARG A 55 -24.56 2.93 -13.68
CA ARG A 55 -23.33 2.17 -13.43
C ARG A 55 -22.11 2.95 -13.92
N VAL A 56 -20.99 2.73 -13.26
CA VAL A 56 -19.67 3.17 -13.73
C VAL A 56 -18.88 1.92 -14.14
N ALA A 57 -18.44 1.89 -15.41
CA ALA A 57 -17.72 0.74 -15.94
C ALA A 57 -16.42 0.48 -15.14
N GLY A 58 -16.19 -0.78 -14.76
CA GLY A 58 -15.04 -1.21 -13.96
C GLY A 58 -15.26 -1.17 -12.45
N PHE A 59 -16.46 -0.81 -11.98
CA PHE A 59 -16.78 -0.75 -10.55
C PHE A 59 -18.12 -1.40 -10.23
N TRP A 60 -18.21 -2.01 -9.05
CA TRP A 60 -19.41 -2.69 -8.58
C TRP A 60 -19.72 -2.29 -7.14
N ALA A 61 -20.93 -1.79 -6.90
CA ALA A 61 -21.49 -1.62 -5.56
C ALA A 61 -22.28 -2.88 -5.17
N VAL A 62 -22.01 -3.42 -3.98
CA VAL A 62 -22.55 -4.72 -3.58
C VAL A 62 -22.82 -4.82 -2.09
N VAL A 63 -23.90 -5.49 -1.69
CA VAL A 63 -24.13 -5.81 -0.27
C VAL A 63 -23.50 -7.18 0.01
N PRO A 64 -22.46 -7.29 0.87
CA PRO A 64 -21.87 -8.57 1.20
C PRO A 64 -22.85 -9.48 1.96
N ARG A 65 -22.77 -10.80 1.73
CA ARG A 65 -23.67 -11.79 2.34
C ARG A 65 -23.71 -11.73 3.87
N HIS A 66 -22.58 -11.42 4.49
CA HIS A 66 -22.38 -11.41 5.94
C HIS A 66 -22.31 -9.99 6.51
N SER A 67 -23.03 -9.02 5.95
CA SER A 67 -23.05 -7.62 6.43
C SER A 67 -23.60 -7.43 7.86
N GLY A 68 -24.06 -8.49 8.53
CA GLY A 68 -24.65 -8.41 9.86
C GLY A 68 -26.01 -7.69 9.87
N SER A 69 -26.38 -7.14 11.03
CA SER A 69 -27.69 -6.49 11.25
C SER A 69 -27.81 -5.10 10.60
N ARG A 70 -26.70 -4.50 10.18
CA ARG A 70 -26.67 -3.18 9.53
C ARG A 70 -26.15 -3.34 8.11
N PRO A 71 -27.02 -3.43 7.08
CA PRO A 71 -26.56 -3.58 5.71
C PRO A 71 -25.78 -2.33 5.28
N PHE A 72 -24.66 -2.57 4.60
CA PHE A 72 -23.84 -1.56 3.95
C PHE A 72 -23.52 -2.04 2.54
N ALA A 73 -23.27 -1.11 1.63
CA ALA A 73 -22.70 -1.43 0.33
C ALA A 73 -21.18 -1.40 0.43
N MET A 74 -20.51 -2.28 -0.29
CA MET A 74 -19.08 -2.21 -0.57
C MET A 74 -18.86 -1.88 -2.03
N ILE A 75 -17.86 -1.07 -2.31
CA ILE A 75 -17.38 -0.85 -3.68
C ILE A 75 -16.10 -1.64 -3.90
N VAL A 76 -16.06 -2.32 -5.05
CA VAL A 76 -14.92 -3.11 -5.52
C VAL A 76 -14.65 -2.83 -7.00
N ALA A 77 -13.42 -3.13 -7.44
CA ALA A 77 -12.94 -2.87 -8.80
C ALA A 77 -12.99 -4.10 -9.73
N SER A 78 -13.59 -5.22 -9.29
CA SER A 78 -13.75 -6.42 -10.12
C SER A 78 -15.13 -7.08 -9.94
N ALA A 79 -15.63 -7.69 -11.02
CA ALA A 79 -16.89 -8.45 -10.99
C ALA A 79 -16.74 -9.70 -10.12
N GLU A 80 -15.55 -10.28 -10.12
CA GLU A 80 -15.14 -11.45 -9.37
C GLU A 80 -15.21 -11.17 -7.86
N SER A 81 -14.61 -10.08 -7.38
CA SER A 81 -14.72 -9.67 -5.97
C SER A 81 -16.17 -9.37 -5.60
N ALA A 82 -16.93 -8.68 -6.46
CA ALA A 82 -18.34 -8.43 -6.22
C ALA A 82 -19.17 -9.72 -6.12
N LYS A 83 -18.80 -10.76 -6.86
CA LYS A 83 -19.43 -12.09 -6.78
C LYS A 83 -19.04 -12.80 -5.48
N ALA A 84 -17.75 -12.83 -5.12
CA ALA A 84 -17.25 -13.48 -3.91
C ALA A 84 -17.87 -12.89 -2.63
N LEU A 85 -18.03 -11.57 -2.58
CA LEU A 85 -18.70 -10.87 -1.49
C LEU A 85 -20.18 -11.22 -1.37
N ARG A 86 -20.87 -11.40 -2.50
CA ARG A 86 -22.28 -11.84 -2.53
C ARG A 86 -22.46 -13.30 -2.15
N SER A 87 -21.52 -14.17 -2.52
CA SER A 87 -21.59 -15.58 -2.15
C SER A 87 -21.17 -15.84 -0.70
N GLY A 88 -20.44 -14.90 -0.07
CA GLY A 88 -19.91 -15.05 1.28
C GLY A 88 -18.56 -15.75 1.34
N GLU A 89 -17.89 -15.90 0.19
CA GLU A 89 -16.52 -16.44 0.10
C GLU A 89 -15.48 -15.47 0.69
N GLY A 90 -15.88 -14.22 0.96
CA GLY A 90 -15.04 -13.20 1.57
C GLY A 90 -14.27 -12.38 0.53
N PHE A 91 -13.25 -11.69 1.01
CA PHE A 91 -12.32 -10.95 0.17
C PHE A 91 -11.19 -11.86 -0.28
N ASN A 92 -11.21 -12.25 -1.55
CA ASN A 92 -9.96 -12.48 -2.25
C ASN A 92 -9.52 -11.11 -2.76
N MET A 93 -8.28 -10.70 -2.50
CA MET A 93 -7.76 -9.38 -2.91
C MET A 93 -7.00 -9.44 -4.24
N PRO A 94 -7.66 -9.52 -5.42
CA PRO A 94 -7.01 -9.21 -6.68
C PRO A 94 -7.68 -8.00 -7.36
N ASP A 95 -8.04 -6.94 -6.62
CA ASP A 95 -8.72 -5.76 -7.18
C ASP A 95 -7.78 -4.84 -7.98
N GLY A 96 -6.82 -5.41 -8.71
CA GLY A 96 -6.07 -4.74 -9.77
C GLY A 96 -5.28 -3.50 -9.34
N GLY A 97 -4.94 -3.38 -8.06
CA GLY A 97 -4.25 -2.20 -7.51
C GLY A 97 -5.11 -0.94 -7.43
N VAL A 98 -6.44 -1.08 -7.34
CA VAL A 98 -7.35 0.06 -7.15
C VAL A 98 -7.47 0.42 -5.67
N CYS A 99 -7.33 1.70 -5.38
CA CYS A 99 -7.54 2.31 -4.07
C CYS A 99 -8.81 3.12 -4.06
N PHE A 100 -9.50 3.14 -2.93
CA PHE A 100 -10.72 3.88 -2.72
C PHE A 100 -10.58 4.81 -1.52
N ALA A 101 -11.15 6.00 -1.62
CA ALA A 101 -11.44 6.90 -0.52
C ALA A 101 -12.85 7.46 -0.67
N THR A 102 -13.50 7.80 0.44
CA THR A 102 -14.73 8.60 0.43
C THR A 102 -14.43 10.03 0.80
N ARG A 103 -15.32 10.95 0.42
CA ARG A 103 -15.26 12.33 0.91
C ARG A 103 -15.73 12.36 2.37
N ASP A 104 -14.94 12.92 3.27
CA ASP A 104 -15.34 12.99 4.68
C ASP A 104 -16.59 13.88 4.81
N ARG A 105 -17.58 13.39 5.55
CA ARG A 105 -18.81 14.11 5.90
C ARG A 105 -18.84 14.49 7.38
N SER A 106 -17.74 14.27 8.11
CA SER A 106 -17.67 14.38 9.57
C SER A 106 -17.50 15.81 10.07
N GLY A 107 -16.96 16.72 9.24
CA GLY A 107 -16.88 18.15 9.52
C GLY A 107 -18.23 18.85 9.35
N GLY A 108 -18.75 19.47 10.41
CA GLY A 108 -20.01 20.23 10.40
C GLY A 108 -19.95 21.54 9.61
N ASP A 109 -18.76 21.93 9.15
CA ASP A 109 -18.54 23.12 8.33
C ASP A 109 -18.20 22.70 6.90
N GLU A 110 -18.96 23.24 5.95
CA GLU A 110 -18.92 22.98 4.50
C GLU A 110 -17.56 23.28 3.82
N LEU A 111 -16.59 23.80 4.57
CA LEU A 111 -15.38 24.46 4.05
C LEU A 111 -14.17 23.56 3.83
N GLU A 112 -14.14 22.32 4.34
CA GLU A 112 -12.99 21.40 4.14
C GLU A 112 -13.45 20.04 3.62
N LEU A 113 -14.17 20.07 2.50
CA LEU A 113 -14.62 18.88 1.83
C LEU A 113 -13.48 18.18 1.06
N GLY A 114 -12.48 17.67 1.77
CA GLY A 114 -11.39 16.85 1.25
C GLY A 114 -11.78 15.37 1.09
N TRP A 115 -10.98 14.63 0.32
CA TRP A 115 -11.03 13.16 0.36
C TRP A 115 -10.50 12.67 1.71
N ASP A 116 -11.06 11.57 2.21
CA ASP A 116 -10.54 10.92 3.40
C ASP A 116 -9.06 10.62 3.21
N HIS A 117 -8.29 10.89 4.26
CA HIS A 117 -6.86 10.66 4.33
C HIS A 117 -6.52 9.16 4.38
N GLY A 118 -7.52 8.30 4.61
CA GLY A 118 -7.44 6.85 4.51
C GLY A 118 -7.86 6.34 3.14
N MET A 119 -6.94 5.72 2.39
CA MET A 119 -7.29 4.93 1.20
C MET A 119 -7.14 3.44 1.47
N SER A 120 -8.05 2.64 0.93
CA SER A 120 -8.03 1.18 1.07
C SER A 120 -8.45 0.49 -0.22
N GLY A 121 -8.22 -0.83 -0.33
CA GLY A 121 -8.59 -1.58 -1.52
C GLY A 121 -10.11 -1.74 -1.73
N THR A 122 -10.94 -1.30 -0.77
CA THR A 122 -12.40 -1.49 -0.80
C THR A 122 -13.07 -0.42 0.05
N GLU A 123 -14.21 0.12 -0.37
CA GLU A 123 -14.87 1.18 0.41
C GLU A 123 -16.23 0.77 0.94
N ARG A 124 -16.55 1.14 2.18
CA ARG A 124 -17.83 0.80 2.83
C ARG A 124 -18.75 2.00 2.90
N LEU A 125 -19.91 1.87 2.26
CA LEU A 125 -20.92 2.92 2.19
C LEU A 125 -22.17 2.52 2.95
N TRP A 126 -22.67 3.43 3.77
CA TRP A 126 -23.83 3.18 4.61
C TRP A 126 -25.07 3.87 4.08
N PRO A 127 -26.22 3.17 3.97
CA PRO A 127 -27.49 3.80 3.62
C PRO A 127 -27.89 4.82 4.68
N LYS A 128 -28.66 5.83 4.24
CA LYS A 128 -29.26 6.79 5.15
C LYS A 128 -30.38 6.10 5.93
N THR A 129 -30.30 6.12 7.26
CA THR A 129 -31.34 5.58 8.15
C THR A 129 -31.58 6.57 9.30
N ALA A 130 -32.60 6.32 10.12
CA ALA A 130 -32.82 7.12 11.33
C ALA A 130 -31.60 7.11 12.27
N ASP A 131 -30.95 5.95 12.41
CA ASP A 131 -29.75 5.76 13.25
C ASP A 131 -28.45 6.19 12.55
N ASN A 132 -28.49 6.44 11.24
CA ASN A 132 -27.37 6.91 10.44
C ASN A 132 -27.80 8.04 9.47
N PRO A 133 -28.09 9.24 9.99
CA PRO A 133 -28.55 10.36 9.18
C PRO A 133 -27.49 10.89 8.20
N ARG A 134 -26.21 10.56 8.43
CA ARG A 134 -25.07 10.92 7.57
C ARG A 134 -24.85 9.97 6.39
N GLY A 135 -25.54 8.83 6.36
CA GLY A 135 -25.51 7.90 5.24
C GLY A 135 -26.19 8.43 3.97
N GLY A 136 -26.23 7.60 2.94
CA GLY A 136 -26.83 7.92 1.63
C GLY A 136 -25.78 8.05 0.54
N VAL A 137 -26.07 8.83 -0.51
CA VAL A 137 -25.15 8.99 -1.64
C VAL A 137 -23.82 9.56 -1.17
N ALA A 138 -22.73 8.88 -1.49
CA ALA A 138 -21.36 9.30 -1.18
C ALA A 138 -20.58 9.58 -2.46
N ALA A 139 -19.67 10.55 -2.41
CA ALA A 139 -18.62 10.69 -3.43
C ALA A 139 -17.49 9.73 -3.08
N VAL A 140 -17.04 8.98 -4.07
CA VAL A 140 -15.97 7.99 -3.95
C VAL A 140 -14.90 8.33 -4.96
N HIS A 141 -13.69 8.50 -4.44
CA HIS A 141 -12.46 8.69 -5.19
C HIS A 141 -11.78 7.35 -5.37
N THR A 142 -11.27 7.11 -6.57
CA THR A 142 -10.51 5.90 -6.84
C THR A 142 -9.23 6.22 -7.58
N GLU A 143 -8.15 5.54 -7.20
CA GLU A 143 -6.85 5.64 -7.85
C GLU A 143 -6.39 4.25 -8.31
N ARG A 144 -5.80 4.19 -9.50
CA ARG A 144 -5.16 2.99 -10.03
C ARG A 144 -3.85 3.35 -10.71
N VAL A 145 -2.78 2.65 -10.34
CA VAL A 145 -1.49 2.76 -11.03
C VAL A 145 -1.41 1.74 -12.16
N VAL A 146 -1.22 2.23 -13.38
CA VAL A 146 -0.97 1.41 -14.57
C VAL A 146 0.50 1.55 -14.97
N PRO A 147 1.36 0.54 -14.72
CA PRO A 147 2.76 0.59 -15.13
C PRO A 147 2.90 0.72 -16.65
N THR A 148 3.87 1.51 -17.10
CA THR A 148 4.24 1.63 -18.52
C THR A 148 5.73 1.29 -18.71
N ALA A 149 6.22 1.25 -19.95
CA ALA A 149 7.63 0.95 -20.22
C ALA A 149 8.58 2.01 -19.59
N ASP A 150 8.19 3.29 -19.63
CA ASP A 150 9.02 4.43 -19.24
C ASP A 150 8.58 5.10 -17.92
N GLY A 151 7.55 4.57 -17.26
CA GLY A 151 6.97 5.18 -16.08
C GLY A 151 5.69 4.50 -15.61
N ALA A 152 4.69 5.30 -15.28
CA ALA A 152 3.37 4.84 -14.86
C ALA A 152 2.30 5.86 -15.27
N THR A 153 1.05 5.43 -15.31
CA THR A 153 -0.12 6.30 -15.43
C THR A 153 -0.94 6.16 -14.16
N LEU A 154 -1.27 7.27 -13.52
CA LEU A 154 -2.27 7.30 -12.45
C LEU A 154 -3.63 7.56 -13.08
N GLU A 155 -4.50 6.57 -13.02
CA GLU A 155 -5.89 6.69 -13.45
C GLU A 155 -6.76 6.98 -12.24
N ILE A 156 -7.56 8.04 -12.34
CA ILE A 156 -8.48 8.45 -11.29
C ILE A 156 -9.91 8.38 -11.81
N VAL A 157 -10.79 7.76 -11.03
CA VAL A 157 -12.23 7.77 -11.28
C VAL A 157 -12.94 8.24 -10.03
N ASP A 158 -13.65 9.37 -10.17
CA ASP A 158 -14.56 9.84 -9.14
C ASP A 158 -15.99 9.49 -9.54
N MET A 159 -16.78 9.06 -8.56
CA MET A 159 -18.16 8.69 -8.78
C MET A 159 -19.03 8.96 -7.55
N PHE A 160 -20.31 9.22 -7.78
CA PHE A 160 -21.32 9.13 -6.74
C PHE A 160 -21.83 7.70 -6.64
N VAL A 161 -21.93 7.16 -5.44
CA VAL A 161 -22.51 5.85 -5.20
C VAL A 161 -23.60 5.93 -4.15
N ASP A 162 -24.75 5.35 -4.48
CA ASP A 162 -25.90 5.25 -3.60
C ASP A 162 -25.96 3.85 -2.95
N PRO A 163 -25.61 3.72 -1.65
CA PRO A 163 -25.63 2.43 -0.97
C PRO A 163 -27.04 1.82 -0.81
N ALA A 164 -28.11 2.59 -0.98
CA ALA A 164 -29.48 2.07 -0.91
C ALA A 164 -29.93 1.42 -2.23
N SER A 165 -29.58 2.02 -3.37
CA SER A 165 -29.96 1.51 -4.70
C SER A 165 -28.87 0.67 -5.38
N LEU A 166 -27.64 0.72 -4.86
CA LEU A 166 -26.42 0.21 -5.49
C LEU A 166 -26.11 0.85 -6.86
N GLY A 167 -26.73 1.99 -7.15
CA GLY A 167 -26.45 2.80 -8.32
C GLY A 167 -25.15 3.57 -8.18
N ALA A 168 -24.43 3.73 -9.29
CA ALA A 168 -23.21 4.54 -9.36
C ALA A 168 -23.26 5.49 -10.57
N ARG A 169 -22.90 6.76 -10.37
CA ARG A 169 -22.86 7.78 -11.42
C ARG A 169 -21.46 8.36 -11.52
N LEU A 170 -20.90 8.34 -12.72
CA LEU A 170 -19.59 8.92 -13.01
C LEU A 170 -19.63 10.43 -12.73
N ILE A 171 -18.63 10.90 -11.99
CA ILE A 171 -18.35 12.33 -11.82
C ILE A 171 -17.33 12.73 -12.89
N GLN A 172 -16.16 12.11 -12.84
CA GLN A 172 -15.07 12.37 -13.77
C GLN A 172 -14.14 11.17 -13.86
N ARG A 173 -13.38 11.14 -14.95
CA ARG A 173 -12.29 10.20 -15.17
C ARG A 173 -11.10 10.99 -15.70
N THR A 174 -9.97 10.87 -15.01
CA THR A 174 -8.72 11.52 -15.39
C THR A 174 -7.60 10.50 -15.42
N SER A 175 -6.57 10.83 -16.17
CA SER A 175 -5.40 9.97 -16.37
C SER A 175 -4.19 10.88 -16.49
N MET A 176 -3.21 10.71 -15.61
CA MET A 176 -2.00 11.50 -15.59
C MET A 176 -0.79 10.60 -15.81
N PRO A 177 0.03 10.83 -16.86
CA PRO A 177 1.28 10.12 -17.03
C PRO A 177 2.32 10.62 -16.02
N PHE A 178 3.12 9.71 -15.49
CA PHE A 178 4.23 9.96 -14.58
C PHE A 178 5.51 9.35 -15.13
N LYS A 179 6.64 10.02 -14.86
CA LYS A 179 7.98 9.54 -15.21
C LYS A 179 8.65 8.92 -13.99
N LEU A 180 9.35 7.81 -14.17
CA LEU A 180 10.16 7.22 -13.09
C LEU A 180 11.33 8.15 -12.73
N VAL A 181 11.43 8.54 -11.46
CA VAL A 181 12.47 9.45 -10.95
C VAL A 181 13.35 8.83 -9.88
N GLY A 182 12.93 7.71 -9.29
CA GLY A 182 13.72 6.98 -8.30
C GLY A 182 13.25 5.55 -8.15
N SER A 183 14.14 4.68 -7.70
CA SER A 183 13.83 3.29 -7.35
C SER A 183 14.69 2.85 -6.18
N ALA A 184 14.13 1.98 -5.33
CA ALA A 184 14.80 1.46 -4.16
C ALA A 184 14.54 -0.05 -3.99
N LEU A 185 15.15 -0.64 -2.94
CA LEU A 185 15.02 -2.05 -2.63
C LEU A 185 13.56 -2.48 -2.41
N GLY A 186 13.29 -3.76 -2.65
CA GLY A 186 11.94 -4.35 -2.56
C GLY A 186 10.97 -3.87 -3.64
N GLY A 187 11.48 -3.29 -4.73
CA GLY A 187 10.68 -2.86 -5.88
C GLY A 187 9.95 -1.53 -5.68
N VAL A 188 10.29 -0.76 -4.64
CA VAL A 188 9.76 0.59 -4.43
C VAL A 188 10.19 1.49 -5.59
N LYS A 189 9.23 2.21 -6.15
CA LYS A 189 9.42 3.17 -7.25
C LYS A 189 8.80 4.51 -6.88
N VAL A 190 9.48 5.59 -7.26
CA VAL A 190 8.98 6.96 -7.14
C VAL A 190 8.85 7.52 -8.54
N TYR A 191 7.65 7.95 -8.89
CA TYR A 191 7.36 8.64 -10.14
C TYR A 191 6.96 10.09 -9.88
N ALA A 192 7.17 10.94 -10.87
CA ALA A 192 6.78 12.34 -10.79
C ALA A 192 6.09 12.83 -12.08
N ALA A 193 5.14 13.76 -11.90
CA ALA A 193 4.49 14.52 -12.94
C ALA A 193 4.38 15.99 -12.50
N ARG A 194 4.26 16.92 -13.45
CA ARG A 194 4.09 18.34 -13.17
C ARG A 194 2.67 18.80 -13.47
N GLU A 195 2.16 19.69 -12.65
CA GLU A 195 0.94 20.45 -12.91
C GLU A 195 1.30 21.93 -13.07
N GLU A 196 0.81 22.52 -14.16
CA GLU A 196 0.92 23.94 -14.45
C GLU A 196 -0.48 24.54 -14.56
N SER A 197 -0.90 25.19 -13.49
CA SER A 197 -2.19 25.89 -13.39
C SER A 197 -1.94 27.40 -13.31
N PRO A 198 -2.87 28.27 -13.74
CA PRO A 198 -2.71 29.71 -13.60
C PRO A 198 -2.44 30.10 -12.14
N GLY A 199 -1.21 30.55 -11.86
CA GLY A 199 -0.80 30.99 -10.51
C GLY A 199 -0.26 29.88 -9.59
N ALA A 200 -0.21 28.61 -10.02
CA ALA A 200 0.32 27.52 -9.21
C ALA A 200 1.15 26.54 -10.05
N LYS A 201 2.31 26.16 -9.52
CA LYS A 201 3.10 25.02 -10.01
C LYS A 201 3.12 23.96 -8.93
N ARG A 202 2.83 22.72 -9.30
CA ARG A 202 2.85 21.59 -8.36
C ARG A 202 3.60 20.42 -8.96
N VAL A 203 4.22 19.63 -8.09
CA VAL A 203 4.74 18.31 -8.44
C VAL A 203 3.83 17.28 -7.82
N HIS A 204 3.36 16.35 -8.63
CA HIS A 204 2.72 15.14 -8.16
C HIS A 204 3.78 14.05 -8.05
N TRP A 205 3.87 13.45 -6.87
CA TRP A 205 4.73 12.32 -6.56
C TRP A 205 3.87 11.09 -6.38
N LEU A 206 4.18 10.03 -7.11
CA LEU A 206 3.54 8.73 -6.95
C LEU A 206 4.57 7.76 -6.38
N VAL A 207 4.38 7.33 -5.14
CA VAL A 207 5.22 6.31 -4.53
C VAL A 207 4.49 4.97 -4.65
N HIS A 208 5.05 4.06 -5.43
CA HIS A 208 4.53 2.71 -5.64
C HIS A 208 5.42 1.70 -4.94
N ARG A 209 4.81 0.80 -4.17
CA ARG A 209 5.44 -0.35 -3.53
C ARG A 209 4.62 -1.60 -3.88
N PRO A 210 5.14 -2.49 -4.73
CA PRO A 210 4.43 -3.70 -5.12
C PRO A 210 4.10 -4.55 -3.89
N LEU A 211 2.82 -4.85 -3.70
CA LEU A 211 2.37 -5.80 -2.69
C LEU A 211 2.66 -7.21 -3.21
N ARG A 212 3.81 -7.76 -2.81
CA ARG A 212 4.16 -9.15 -3.10
C ARG A 212 3.42 -10.05 -2.10
N THR A 213 2.43 -10.79 -2.59
CA THR A 213 1.67 -11.86 -1.91
C THR A 213 0.60 -11.44 -0.89
N HIS A 214 -0.43 -12.29 -0.78
CA HIS A 214 -1.62 -12.20 0.07
C HIS A 214 -1.35 -12.49 1.58
N ALA A 215 -0.11 -12.36 2.02
CA ALA A 215 0.38 -12.86 3.30
C ALA A 215 0.28 -11.84 4.46
N ILE A 216 -0.95 -11.57 4.91
CA ILE A 216 -1.37 -11.09 6.26
C ILE A 216 -0.65 -9.83 6.87
N PRO A 217 -1.14 -9.27 7.99
CA PRO A 217 -1.45 -7.86 8.18
C PRO A 217 -0.24 -7.12 8.78
N LEU A 218 0.86 -7.05 8.05
CA LEU A 218 1.86 -6.08 8.44
C LEU A 218 1.21 -4.70 8.35
N ASN A 219 1.65 -3.77 9.20
CA ASN A 219 1.39 -2.35 9.03
C ASN A 219 2.05 -1.92 7.70
N THR A 220 1.42 -2.30 6.59
CA THR A 220 1.84 -2.05 5.22
C THR A 220 1.34 -0.71 4.77
N SER A 221 0.60 0.03 5.60
CA SER A 221 0.16 1.37 5.25
C SER A 221 1.36 2.22 4.82
N LEU A 222 1.24 2.83 3.66
CA LEU A 222 2.09 3.94 3.25
C LEU A 222 1.61 5.15 4.03
N VAL A 223 2.50 5.81 4.78
CA VAL A 223 2.14 6.97 5.60
C VAL A 223 2.92 8.18 5.13
N VAL A 224 2.21 9.28 4.88
CA VAL A 224 2.81 10.56 4.47
C VAL A 224 2.90 11.47 5.67
N TRP A 225 4.12 11.96 5.89
CA TRP A 225 4.44 12.96 6.88
C TRP A 225 4.79 14.27 6.20
N ARG A 226 4.16 15.35 6.63
CA ARG A 226 4.57 16.73 6.33
C ARG A 226 5.15 17.37 7.60
N PRO A 227 5.91 18.47 7.51
CA PRO A 227 6.42 19.14 8.69
C PRO A 227 5.29 19.50 9.68
N GLY A 228 5.27 18.83 10.83
CA GLY A 228 4.30 19.09 11.92
C GLY A 228 3.02 18.24 11.91
N SER A 229 2.76 17.41 10.90
CA SER A 229 1.56 16.57 10.85
C SER A 229 1.74 15.27 10.07
N VAL A 230 0.94 14.26 10.45
CA VAL A 230 0.60 13.15 9.55
C VAL A 230 -0.42 13.69 8.57
N ASP A 231 -0.16 13.55 7.29
CA ASP A 231 -1.04 14.06 6.25
C ASP A 231 -2.07 13.02 5.83
N HIS A 232 -1.63 11.83 5.42
CA HIS A 232 -2.51 10.75 5.00
C HIS A 232 -1.85 9.37 5.08
N SER A 233 -2.66 8.32 5.07
CA SER A 233 -2.20 6.92 5.08
C SER A 233 -2.98 6.06 4.09
N ASN A 234 -2.29 5.23 3.32
CA ASN A 234 -2.91 4.36 2.33
C ASN A 234 -2.54 2.90 2.57
N GLU A 235 -3.53 2.00 2.65
CA GLU A 235 -3.32 0.55 2.77
C GLU A 235 -2.98 -0.14 1.45
N CYS A 236 -3.00 0.59 0.35
CA CYS A 236 -2.68 0.10 -0.98
C CYS A 236 -1.19 -0.09 -1.27
N ASP A 237 -0.92 -0.46 -2.53
CA ASP A 237 0.40 -0.53 -3.13
C ASP A 237 0.94 0.83 -3.60
N HIS A 238 0.19 1.92 -3.51
CA HIS A 238 0.68 3.26 -3.86
C HIS A 238 0.15 4.36 -2.93
N ILE A 239 0.80 5.53 -3.00
CA ILE A 239 0.34 6.77 -2.37
C ILE A 239 0.70 7.95 -3.29
N HIS A 240 -0.25 8.85 -3.48
CA HIS A 240 -0.09 10.07 -4.28
C HIS A 240 0.10 11.28 -3.36
N VAL A 241 1.20 11.99 -3.54
CA VAL A 241 1.53 13.19 -2.77
C VAL A 241 1.69 14.37 -3.72
N THR A 242 1.17 15.52 -3.34
CA THR A 242 1.38 16.76 -4.09
C THR A 242 2.26 17.70 -3.26
N THR A 243 3.24 18.33 -3.91
CA THR A 243 4.05 19.40 -3.32
C THR A 243 3.95 20.66 -4.16
N GLU A 244 3.66 21.79 -3.52
CA GLU A 244 3.65 23.09 -4.15
C GLU A 244 5.07 23.59 -4.42
N THR A 245 5.21 24.33 -5.52
CA THR A 245 6.45 24.99 -5.87
C THR A 245 6.15 26.36 -6.50
N GLY A 246 7.04 27.32 -6.25
CA GLY A 246 6.89 28.69 -6.72
C GLY A 246 8.10 29.50 -6.30
N ALA A 247 8.30 30.67 -6.92
CA ALA A 247 9.46 31.50 -6.61
C ALA A 247 9.48 31.89 -5.12
N GLY A 248 10.53 31.45 -4.41
CA GLY A 248 10.68 31.64 -2.97
C GLY A 248 9.96 30.62 -2.10
N HIS A 249 9.41 29.54 -2.68
CA HIS A 249 8.64 28.52 -1.97
C HIS A 249 9.29 27.13 -2.11
N GLY A 250 9.08 26.28 -1.11
CA GLY A 250 9.44 24.88 -1.18
C GLY A 250 8.65 24.04 -0.20
N GLU A 251 8.23 22.86 -0.65
CA GLU A 251 7.49 21.90 0.13
C GLU A 251 8.17 20.53 0.05
N SER A 252 8.07 19.77 1.13
CA SER A 252 8.60 18.41 1.23
C SER A 252 7.64 17.50 1.96
N ALA A 253 7.66 16.23 1.60
CA ALA A 253 6.92 15.17 2.28
C ALA A 253 7.83 13.95 2.46
N VAL A 254 7.57 13.17 3.51
CA VAL A 254 8.24 11.90 3.78
C VAL A 254 7.22 10.78 3.74
N VAL A 255 7.39 9.85 2.81
CA VAL A 255 6.59 8.63 2.73
C VAL A 255 7.31 7.53 3.49
N GLN A 256 6.64 6.96 4.48
CA GLN A 256 7.10 5.77 5.18
C GLN A 256 6.48 4.52 4.56
N ALA A 257 7.33 3.59 4.13
CA ALA A 257 6.93 2.33 3.51
C ALA A 257 7.59 1.14 4.20
N THR A 258 6.81 0.14 4.59
CA THR A 258 7.36 -1.17 4.99
C THR A 258 7.80 -1.93 3.75
N VAL A 259 9.08 -2.27 3.66
CA VAL A 259 9.69 -3.00 2.55
C VAL A 259 10.01 -4.42 2.99
N LEU A 260 9.54 -5.41 2.23
CA LEU A 260 9.94 -6.80 2.40
C LEU A 260 11.32 -7.00 1.78
N LEU A 261 12.22 -7.56 2.57
CA LEU A 261 13.56 -7.96 2.20
C LEU A 261 13.54 -9.46 1.97
N ASP A 262 14.21 -9.92 0.91
CA ASP A 262 14.36 -11.34 0.66
C ASP A 262 14.94 -12.02 1.91
N ALA A 263 14.32 -13.14 2.30
CA ALA A 263 14.89 -13.99 3.33
C ALA A 263 16.31 -14.30 2.90
N ARG A 264 17.31 -13.98 3.73
CA ARG A 264 18.67 -14.47 3.48
C ARG A 264 18.50 -15.97 3.37
N THR A 265 18.75 -16.53 2.19
CA THR A 265 18.76 -17.98 2.00
C THR A 265 19.60 -18.49 3.14
N PRO A 266 19.04 -19.24 4.12
CA PRO A 266 19.83 -19.75 5.21
C PRO A 266 20.96 -20.48 4.51
N LYS A 267 22.19 -19.97 4.64
CA LYS A 267 23.35 -20.54 3.97
C LYS A 267 23.34 -21.98 4.46
N ALA A 268 22.89 -22.91 3.61
CA ALA A 268 22.45 -24.22 4.04
C ALA A 268 23.58 -24.76 4.90
N SER A 269 23.39 -24.70 6.21
CA SER A 269 24.34 -25.23 7.15
C SER A 269 24.29 -26.69 6.81
N ALA A 270 25.31 -27.17 6.09
CA ALA A 270 25.39 -28.54 5.63
C ALA A 270 24.95 -29.39 6.83
N PRO A 271 23.93 -30.26 6.66
CA PRO A 271 23.45 -31.07 7.77
C PRO A 271 24.68 -31.67 8.42
N PRO A 272 24.89 -31.49 9.75
CA PRO A 272 26.13 -31.87 10.40
C PRO A 272 26.45 -33.30 9.98
N GLU A 273 27.56 -33.47 9.28
CA GLU A 273 27.97 -34.71 8.67
C GLU A 273 28.15 -35.73 9.81
N GLY A 274 27.16 -36.61 10.00
CA GLY A 274 27.12 -37.57 11.11
C GLY A 274 25.89 -37.51 12.02
N ALA A 275 24.89 -36.66 11.78
CA ALA A 275 23.63 -36.75 12.54
C ALA A 275 22.95 -38.13 12.31
N PRO A 276 22.71 -38.93 13.36
CA PRO A 276 22.16 -40.27 13.21
C PRO A 276 20.75 -40.18 12.62
N LYS A 277 20.48 -40.99 11.58
CA LYS A 277 19.15 -41.14 10.97
C LYS A 277 18.14 -41.48 12.06
N GLN A 278 17.36 -40.50 12.50
CA GLN A 278 16.31 -40.69 13.49
C GLN A 278 15.22 -41.52 12.82
N LYS A 279 15.19 -42.83 13.13
CA LYS A 279 14.11 -43.72 12.69
C LYS A 279 12.82 -43.21 13.31
N THR A 280 11.99 -42.54 12.53
CA THR A 280 10.64 -42.17 12.95
C THR A 280 9.89 -43.43 13.38
N PRO A 281 9.45 -43.53 14.63
CA PRO A 281 8.79 -44.73 15.11
C PRO A 281 7.46 -44.88 14.37
N LYS A 282 7.26 -46.02 13.70
CA LYS A 282 5.97 -46.42 13.12
C LYS A 282 4.95 -46.54 14.26
N LYS A 283 4.28 -45.45 14.61
CA LYS A 283 3.09 -45.47 15.49
C LYS A 283 1.98 -46.17 14.75
N LYS A 284 1.82 -47.47 15.00
CA LYS A 284 0.57 -48.20 14.71
C LYS A 284 -0.51 -47.59 15.61
N SER A 285 -1.44 -46.83 15.04
CA SER A 285 -2.57 -46.32 15.82
C SER A 285 -3.48 -47.50 16.21
N PRO A 286 -3.82 -47.69 17.49
CA PRO A 286 -4.65 -48.80 17.94
C PRO A 286 -6.16 -48.56 17.76
N PHE A 287 -6.58 -47.48 17.10
CA PHE A 287 -7.99 -47.05 17.00
C PHE A 287 -8.70 -47.45 15.69
N GLY A 288 -8.18 -48.45 14.97
CA GLY A 288 -8.66 -48.85 13.64
C GLY A 288 -10.04 -49.55 13.56
N LEU A 289 -10.81 -49.71 14.64
CA LEU A 289 -12.05 -50.51 14.58
C LEU A 289 -13.36 -49.84 15.03
N MET A 290 -13.36 -48.66 15.67
CA MET A 290 -14.62 -48.02 16.13
C MET A 290 -15.14 -46.86 15.28
N GLY A 291 -14.42 -46.41 14.26
CA GLY A 291 -14.79 -45.23 13.45
C GLY A 291 -15.93 -45.40 12.44
N LYS A 292 -16.61 -46.55 12.39
CA LYS A 292 -17.67 -46.82 11.39
C LYS A 292 -19.12 -46.64 11.87
N LEU A 293 -19.38 -46.44 13.17
CA LEU A 293 -20.75 -46.43 13.71
C LEU A 293 -21.30 -45.05 14.13
N LEU A 294 -20.46 -44.01 14.19
CA LEU A 294 -20.87 -42.66 14.56
C LEU A 294 -20.78 -41.78 13.31
N GLY A 295 -21.91 -41.24 12.89
CA GLY A 295 -22.06 -40.44 11.67
C GLY A 295 -20.94 -39.41 11.49
N LYS A 296 -20.48 -39.27 10.24
CA LYS A 296 -19.37 -38.43 9.79
C LYS A 296 -19.22 -37.18 10.67
N PRO A 297 -18.26 -37.14 11.61
CA PRO A 297 -17.96 -35.90 12.30
C PRO A 297 -17.59 -34.88 11.23
N SER A 298 -18.25 -33.72 11.25
CA SER A 298 -17.86 -32.54 10.50
C SER A 298 -16.35 -32.47 10.48
N ALA A 299 -15.75 -32.42 9.28
CA ALA A 299 -14.31 -32.40 9.08
C ALA A 299 -13.66 -31.48 10.12
N VAL A 300 -13.15 -32.10 11.17
CA VAL A 300 -12.24 -31.44 12.10
C VAL A 300 -11.09 -31.08 11.20
N LEU A 301 -10.96 -29.79 10.87
CA LEU A 301 -9.78 -29.27 10.20
C LEU A 301 -8.60 -29.90 10.92
N GLU A 302 -7.88 -30.81 10.25
CA GLU A 302 -6.61 -31.27 10.76
C GLU A 302 -5.81 -30.00 11.08
N PRO A 303 -5.31 -29.82 12.32
CA PRO A 303 -4.51 -28.66 12.65
C PRO A 303 -3.38 -28.66 11.63
N ALA A 304 -3.28 -27.61 10.81
CA ALA A 304 -2.32 -27.51 9.72
C ALA A 304 -0.93 -27.85 10.26
N THR A 305 -0.52 -29.10 10.09
CA THR A 305 0.73 -29.64 10.62
C THR A 305 1.83 -29.03 9.78
N GLU A 306 2.65 -28.19 10.40
CA GLU A 306 3.86 -27.60 9.80
C GLU A 306 3.60 -27.02 8.40
N ARG A 307 2.71 -26.03 8.29
CA ARG A 307 2.88 -25.07 7.20
C ARG A 307 4.23 -24.40 7.45
N ASP A 308 5.15 -24.57 6.50
CA ASP A 308 6.44 -23.91 6.50
C ASP A 308 6.22 -22.41 6.75
N GLU A 309 6.45 -21.96 8.00
CA GLU A 309 6.38 -20.56 8.34
C GLU A 309 7.54 -19.88 7.62
N HIS A 310 7.25 -19.29 6.45
CA HIS A 310 8.23 -18.53 5.72
C HIS A 310 8.62 -17.31 6.55
N GLU A 311 9.87 -17.29 7.01
CA GLU A 311 10.44 -16.15 7.71
C GLU A 311 10.73 -15.04 6.71
N ALA A 312 9.91 -14.00 6.69
CA ALA A 312 10.17 -12.79 5.92
C ALA A 312 10.97 -11.81 6.78
N ARG A 313 11.81 -10.98 6.15
CA ARG A 313 12.41 -9.82 6.82
C ARG A 313 11.73 -8.57 6.30
N ALA A 314 11.34 -7.67 7.19
CA ALA A 314 10.72 -6.40 6.81
C ALA A 314 11.50 -5.24 7.43
N ARG A 315 11.57 -4.13 6.72
CA ARG A 315 12.20 -2.91 7.22
C ARG A 315 11.47 -1.68 6.72
N GLN A 316 11.30 -0.69 7.59
CA GLN A 316 10.70 0.59 7.23
C GLN A 316 11.72 1.45 6.49
N MET A 317 11.33 1.90 5.30
CA MET A 317 12.02 2.85 4.46
C MET A 317 11.32 4.20 4.53
N GLU A 318 12.10 5.27 4.63
CA GLU A 318 11.67 6.65 4.46
C GLU A 318 12.06 7.13 3.06
N ILE A 319 11.08 7.72 2.38
CA ILE A 319 11.20 8.21 1.03
C ILE A 319 10.86 9.69 1.09
N SER A 320 11.89 10.54 1.08
CA SER A 320 11.68 11.99 1.13
C SER A 320 11.58 12.52 -0.29
N VAL A 321 10.49 13.21 -0.59
CA VAL A 321 10.25 13.92 -1.84
C VAL A 321 10.11 15.40 -1.55
N SER A 322 10.67 16.26 -2.40
CA SER A 322 10.53 17.70 -2.24
C SER A 322 10.62 18.44 -3.56
N ALA A 323 9.91 19.55 -3.64
CA ALA A 323 10.02 20.53 -4.70
C ALA A 323 10.31 21.90 -4.07
N SER A 324 11.32 22.60 -4.58
CA SER A 324 11.66 23.94 -4.10
C SER A 324 12.12 24.83 -5.25
N MET A 325 11.80 26.11 -5.20
CA MET A 325 12.24 27.08 -6.20
C MET A 325 12.60 28.39 -5.50
N THR A 326 13.85 28.79 -5.56
CA THR A 326 14.27 30.12 -5.08
C THR A 326 13.86 31.20 -6.08
N THR A 327 14.00 32.47 -5.70
CA THR A 327 13.76 33.61 -6.62
C THR A 327 14.76 33.70 -7.76
N ARG A 328 15.88 32.96 -7.69
CA ARG A 328 16.93 32.93 -8.72
C ARG A 328 16.84 31.72 -9.64
N ASP A 329 16.11 30.68 -9.23
CA ASP A 329 15.99 29.46 -10.01
C ASP A 329 15.09 29.70 -11.22
N LYS A 330 15.51 29.18 -12.38
CA LYS A 330 14.71 29.24 -13.61
C LYS A 330 13.58 28.21 -13.61
N GLU A 331 13.77 27.11 -12.88
CA GLU A 331 12.84 25.99 -12.77
C GLU A 331 12.86 25.44 -11.33
N PRO A 332 11.77 24.79 -10.88
CA PRO A 332 11.76 24.05 -9.63
C PRO A 332 12.87 23.00 -9.55
N MET A 333 13.57 22.97 -8.42
CA MET A 333 14.49 21.91 -8.03
C MET A 333 13.72 20.76 -7.38
N LEU A 334 13.94 19.56 -7.91
CA LEU A 334 13.29 18.33 -7.48
C LEU A 334 14.29 17.45 -6.72
N SER A 335 13.87 16.85 -5.62
CA SER A 335 14.70 15.92 -4.85
C SER A 335 13.91 14.68 -4.43
N VAL A 336 14.56 13.52 -4.54
CA VAL A 336 14.09 12.24 -4.03
C VAL A 336 15.24 11.59 -3.28
N SER A 337 14.99 11.11 -2.07
CA SER A 337 15.99 10.36 -1.31
C SER A 337 15.34 9.17 -0.60
N PHE A 338 16.15 8.15 -0.36
CA PHE A 338 15.74 6.90 0.28
C PHE A 338 16.61 6.67 1.51
N GLY A 339 15.97 6.41 2.65
CA GLY A 339 16.63 6.13 3.92
C GLY A 339 15.98 4.97 4.64
N TRP A 340 16.74 4.29 5.50
CA TRP A 340 16.17 3.32 6.42
C TRP A 340 15.87 3.97 7.75
N SER A 341 14.62 3.93 8.20
CA SER A 341 14.20 4.56 9.46
C SER A 341 14.05 3.60 10.64
N SER A 342 14.07 2.29 10.37
CA SER A 342 13.97 1.26 11.40
C SER A 342 15.05 0.18 11.25
N ARG A 343 15.16 -0.70 12.24
CA ARG A 343 15.94 -1.94 12.15
C ARG A 343 15.13 -3.02 11.44
N ASP A 344 15.82 -3.97 10.81
CA ASP A 344 15.20 -5.17 10.23
C ASP A 344 14.37 -5.90 11.30
N LYS A 345 13.12 -6.22 10.97
CA LYS A 345 12.21 -7.04 11.78
C LYS A 345 12.00 -8.37 11.08
N VAL A 346 11.97 -9.44 11.86
CA VAL A 346 11.54 -10.76 11.39
C VAL A 346 10.02 -10.80 11.46
N VAL A 347 9.39 -11.15 10.35
CA VAL A 347 7.96 -11.34 10.24
C VAL A 347 7.70 -12.81 9.95
N ARG A 348 6.93 -13.44 10.82
CA ARG A 348 6.42 -14.80 10.60
C ARG A 348 4.98 -14.68 10.15
N GLY A 349 4.71 -15.17 8.95
CA GLY A 349 3.38 -15.21 8.38
C GLY A 349 3.28 -16.36 7.40
N ALA A 350 2.06 -16.86 7.19
CA ALA A 350 1.82 -17.77 6.08
C ALA A 350 2.02 -16.99 4.77
N MET A 351 3.20 -17.11 4.15
CA MET A 351 3.32 -16.71 2.75
C MET A 351 2.43 -17.63 1.94
N LEU A 352 1.51 -17.02 1.18
CA LEU A 352 0.88 -17.71 0.08
C LEU A 352 1.87 -17.58 -1.08
N ASP A 353 2.50 -18.70 -1.44
CA ASP A 353 3.39 -18.78 -2.60
C ASP A 353 2.62 -18.26 -3.82
N GLY A 354 2.98 -17.06 -4.26
CA GLY A 354 2.50 -16.47 -5.51
C GLY A 354 3.61 -16.58 -6.53
N GLU A 355 3.49 -17.56 -7.43
CA GLU A 355 4.31 -17.63 -8.66
C GLU A 355 3.90 -16.57 -9.67
#